data_AF-E1T9D0-F1
#
_entry.id   AF-E1T9D0-F1
#
_cell.length_a   1.000
_cell.length_b   1.000
_cell.length_c   1.000
_cell.angle_alpha   90.00
_cell.angle_beta   90.00
_cell.angle_gamma   90.00
#
_symmetry.space_group_name_H-M   'P 1'
#
loop_
_entity.id
_entity.type
_entity.pdbx_description
1 polymer ?
#
loop_
_entity_poly.entity_id
_entity_poly.type
_entity_poly.pdbx_seq_one_letter_code
_entity_poly.pdbx_strand_id
1 'polypeptide(L)'
;MASFHNDALQTLYSSVTERASGQRQIALHSPGSAAQKTVDGKTYTYWRVYLASGKHKEISLGRTGEPATEAALEARLFDSAEMRALAADVQVLRKAGFAAADNSSALTLATLFNAGIFSHGGVLVGSHASGALLNSLGVRLPANYRTEDIDIGSTGSISVAIPEDRSFLDILRDSGIPFLEVPELDSRKPSTSFKARGQPLKVDLLVPGTEAYETKPLPQLRAHATGLPYFRYLVTSPVPGFILGKEHVVPVMLPDPARFALHKLIVSTLRDPSRALKADKDRRQAAVLIEALTERFPDWLTAAADDLEESARARVALAAARALNLAPGLSERARDFMADLGASA
;
A
#
# COMPACT_ATOMS: atom_id res chain seq x y z
N MET A 1 10.15 -0.86 21.00
CA MET A 1 11.37 -1.46 20.47
C MET A 1 11.04 -2.22 19.19
N ALA A 2 11.67 -1.82 18.10
CA ALA A 2 11.64 -2.52 16.82
C ALA A 2 12.18 -3.94 17.03
N SER A 3 11.37 -4.94 16.69
CA SER A 3 11.77 -6.35 16.73
C SER A 3 12.04 -6.78 15.31
N PHE A 4 13.26 -7.21 14.98
CA PHE A 4 13.59 -7.63 13.62
C PHE A 4 13.21 -9.09 13.38
N HIS A 5 12.81 -9.40 12.15
CA HIS A 5 12.68 -10.76 11.66
C HIS A 5 14.06 -11.42 11.57
N ASN A 6 14.14 -12.74 11.72
CA ASN A 6 15.40 -13.47 11.53
C ASN A 6 15.86 -13.44 10.06
N ASP A 7 17.12 -13.77 9.82
CA ASP A 7 17.75 -13.66 8.49
C ASP A 7 17.08 -14.56 7.44
N ALA A 8 16.60 -15.74 7.84
CA ALA A 8 15.91 -16.66 6.94
C ALA A 8 14.60 -16.05 6.39
N LEU A 9 13.84 -15.38 7.25
CA LEU A 9 12.62 -14.68 6.87
C LEU A 9 12.91 -13.43 6.03
N GLN A 10 13.97 -12.68 6.37
CA GLN A 10 14.41 -11.54 5.56
C GLN A 10 14.85 -12.01 4.16
N THR A 11 15.54 -13.15 4.06
CA THR A 11 15.96 -13.76 2.79
C THR A 11 14.75 -14.20 1.96
N LEU A 12 13.75 -14.84 2.59
CA LEU A 12 12.51 -15.20 1.93
C LEU A 12 11.77 -13.96 1.41
N TYR A 13 11.70 -12.89 2.21
CA TYR A 13 11.09 -11.63 1.77
C TYR A 13 11.83 -11.03 0.57
N SER A 14 13.16 -11.02 0.57
CA SER A 14 13.96 -10.56 -0.58
C SER A 14 13.69 -11.39 -1.84
N SER A 15 13.66 -12.73 -1.74
CA SER A 15 13.34 -13.60 -2.88
C SER A 15 11.93 -13.38 -3.43
N VAL A 16 10.94 -13.22 -2.54
CA VAL A 16 9.54 -12.95 -2.90
C VAL A 16 9.40 -11.60 -3.61
N THR A 17 10.09 -10.57 -3.14
CA THR A 17 10.04 -9.22 -3.72
C THR A 17 10.83 -9.13 -5.03
N GLU A 18 11.95 -9.83 -5.16
CA GLU A 18 12.69 -9.96 -6.42
C GLU A 18 11.80 -10.62 -7.49
N ARG A 19 11.14 -11.73 -7.16
CA ARG A 19 10.17 -12.38 -8.07
C ARG A 19 9.03 -11.44 -8.45
N ALA A 20 8.52 -10.66 -7.50
CA ALA A 20 7.45 -9.69 -7.76
C ALA A 20 7.90 -8.51 -8.64
N SER A 21 9.17 -8.10 -8.55
CA SER A 21 9.72 -6.97 -9.32
C SER A 21 9.68 -7.19 -10.83
N GLY A 22 9.76 -8.45 -11.27
CA GLY A 22 9.66 -8.82 -12.69
C GLY A 22 8.23 -8.88 -13.23
N GLN A 23 7.21 -8.74 -12.39
CA GLN A 23 5.82 -8.82 -12.81
C GLN A 23 5.44 -7.58 -13.62
N ARG A 24 4.98 -7.79 -14.86
CA ARG A 24 4.44 -6.70 -15.70
C ARG A 24 2.94 -6.48 -15.49
N GLN A 25 2.24 -7.54 -15.08
CA GLN A 25 0.81 -7.53 -14.83
C GLN A 25 0.51 -8.54 -13.73
N ILE A 26 -0.47 -8.22 -12.89
CA ILE A 26 -0.93 -9.06 -11.79
C ILE A 26 -2.33 -9.56 -12.12
N ALA A 27 -2.55 -10.87 -12.01
CA ALA A 27 -3.88 -11.45 -12.14
C ALA A 27 -4.80 -10.89 -11.03
N LEU A 28 -5.99 -10.42 -11.40
CA LEU A 28 -6.97 -9.89 -10.43
C LEU A 28 -7.86 -10.98 -9.82
N HIS A 29 -7.30 -12.18 -9.65
CA HIS A 29 -8.00 -13.36 -9.18
C HIS A 29 -7.06 -14.32 -8.45
N SER A 30 -7.60 -15.24 -7.66
CA SER A 30 -6.82 -16.30 -6.99
C SER A 30 -6.11 -17.21 -8.00
N PRO A 31 -5.11 -18.01 -7.57
CA PRO A 31 -4.72 -19.19 -8.32
C PRO A 31 -5.95 -20.04 -8.66
N GLY A 32 -5.98 -20.60 -9.86
CA GLY A 32 -7.14 -21.30 -10.40
C GLY A 32 -7.05 -22.82 -10.35
N SER A 33 -8.17 -23.49 -10.54
CA SER A 33 -8.24 -24.95 -10.58
C SER A 33 -9.14 -25.42 -11.71
N ALA A 34 -8.84 -26.60 -12.26
CA ALA A 34 -9.73 -27.28 -13.17
C ALA A 34 -11.01 -27.73 -12.45
N ALA A 35 -12.13 -27.61 -13.12
CA ALA A 35 -13.40 -28.21 -12.74
C ALA A 35 -13.99 -28.88 -13.99
N GLN A 36 -14.69 -30.00 -13.83
CA GLN A 36 -15.37 -30.67 -14.93
C GLN A 36 -16.88 -30.67 -14.68
N LYS A 37 -17.65 -30.55 -15.75
CA LYS A 37 -19.11 -30.67 -15.73
C LYS A 37 -19.58 -31.53 -16.88
N THR A 38 -20.52 -32.42 -16.60
CA THR A 38 -21.14 -33.26 -17.63
C THR A 38 -22.52 -32.71 -17.96
N VAL A 39 -22.77 -32.47 -19.25
CA VAL A 39 -24.05 -32.01 -19.79
C VAL A 39 -24.39 -32.90 -20.97
N ASP A 40 -25.56 -33.54 -20.95
CA ASP A 40 -26.04 -34.45 -22.00
C ASP A 40 -25.00 -35.51 -22.43
N GLY A 41 -24.34 -36.13 -21.45
CA GLY A 41 -23.33 -37.18 -21.66
C GLY A 41 -21.98 -36.69 -22.18
N LYS A 42 -21.78 -35.37 -22.34
CA LYS A 42 -20.50 -34.76 -22.73
C LYS A 42 -19.86 -34.06 -21.55
N THR A 43 -18.59 -34.34 -21.30
CA THR A 43 -17.81 -33.69 -20.23
C THR A 43 -17.10 -32.46 -20.78
N TYR A 44 -17.20 -31.36 -20.05
CA TYR A 44 -16.57 -30.07 -20.36
C TYR A 44 -15.64 -29.66 -19.23
N THR A 45 -14.48 -29.14 -19.59
CA THR A 45 -13.49 -28.61 -18.65
C THR A 45 -13.71 -27.11 -18.48
N TYR A 46 -13.67 -26.65 -17.23
CA TYR A 46 -13.77 -25.26 -16.82
C TYR A 46 -12.57 -24.88 -15.97
N TRP A 47 -12.12 -23.63 -16.11
CA TRP A 47 -11.14 -23.00 -15.25
C TRP A 47 -11.81 -22.14 -14.20
N ARG A 48 -11.65 -22.48 -12.93
CA ARG A 48 -12.28 -21.78 -11.80
C ARG A 48 -11.26 -20.93 -11.05
N VAL A 49 -11.58 -19.66 -10.80
CA VAL A 49 -10.80 -18.71 -9.99
C VAL A 49 -11.73 -17.93 -9.05
N TYR A 50 -11.18 -17.34 -7.99
CA TYR A 50 -11.92 -16.42 -7.10
C TYR A 50 -11.53 -14.96 -7.36
N LEU A 51 -12.51 -14.07 -7.40
CA LEU A 51 -12.33 -12.64 -7.64
C LEU A 51 -12.20 -11.87 -6.32
N ALA A 52 -11.83 -10.57 -6.39
CA ALA A 52 -11.75 -9.70 -5.22
C ALA A 52 -13.06 -9.62 -4.42
N SER A 53 -14.21 -9.75 -5.10
CA SER A 53 -15.54 -9.78 -4.48
C SER A 53 -15.82 -11.06 -3.67
N GLY A 54 -14.91 -12.04 -3.65
CA GLY A 54 -15.10 -13.36 -3.04
C GLY A 54 -15.93 -14.34 -3.87
N LYS A 55 -16.49 -13.89 -5.01
CA LYS A 55 -17.23 -14.76 -5.94
C LYS A 55 -16.24 -15.56 -6.79
N HIS A 56 -16.64 -16.77 -7.19
CA HIS A 56 -15.87 -17.52 -8.17
C HIS A 56 -16.34 -17.18 -9.60
N LYS A 57 -15.41 -17.27 -10.55
CA LYS A 57 -15.64 -17.18 -11.99
C LYS A 57 -15.19 -18.49 -12.61
N GLU A 58 -16.01 -19.04 -13.50
CA GLU A 58 -15.67 -20.20 -14.30
C GLU A 58 -15.58 -19.81 -15.77
N ILE A 59 -14.52 -20.26 -16.43
CA ILE A 59 -14.27 -20.03 -17.84
C ILE A 59 -14.28 -21.41 -18.51
N SER A 60 -15.17 -21.63 -19.48
CA SER A 60 -15.16 -22.88 -20.23
C SER A 60 -13.89 -22.95 -21.07
N LEU A 61 -13.17 -24.07 -20.98
CA LEU A 61 -12.01 -24.37 -21.82
C LEU A 61 -12.38 -25.21 -23.06
N GLY A 62 -13.57 -25.81 -23.05
CA GLY A 62 -14.05 -26.69 -24.11
C GLY A 62 -14.42 -28.08 -23.60
N ARG A 63 -14.62 -29.01 -24.53
CA ARG A 63 -14.94 -30.41 -24.22
C ARG A 63 -13.68 -31.13 -23.74
N THR A 64 -13.79 -31.87 -22.66
CA THR A 64 -12.69 -32.63 -22.07
C THR A 64 -12.15 -33.67 -23.06
N GLY A 65 -10.82 -33.79 -23.13
CA GLY A 65 -10.14 -34.69 -24.06
C GLY A 65 -9.93 -34.14 -25.48
N GLU A 66 -10.49 -32.98 -25.82
CA GLU A 66 -10.12 -32.30 -27.07
C GLU A 66 -8.72 -31.68 -26.94
N PRO A 67 -7.83 -31.82 -27.94
CA PRO A 67 -6.44 -31.34 -27.85
C PRO A 67 -6.31 -29.86 -27.47
N ALA A 68 -7.21 -29.00 -27.99
CA ALA A 68 -7.23 -27.57 -27.67
C ALA A 68 -7.61 -27.30 -26.20
N THR A 69 -8.56 -28.07 -25.65
CA THR A 69 -8.97 -27.98 -24.24
C THR A 69 -7.84 -28.39 -23.32
N GLU A 70 -7.15 -29.48 -23.63
CA GLU A 70 -6.04 -30.00 -22.80
C GLU A 70 -4.84 -29.03 -22.84
N ALA A 71 -4.48 -28.49 -24.01
CA ALA A 71 -3.43 -27.48 -24.12
C ALA A 71 -3.76 -26.19 -23.37
N ALA A 72 -5.02 -25.71 -23.45
CA ALA A 72 -5.47 -24.55 -22.68
C ALA A 72 -5.46 -24.82 -21.17
N LEU A 73 -5.82 -26.04 -20.75
CA LEU A 73 -5.78 -26.44 -19.35
C LEU A 73 -4.34 -26.49 -18.83
N GLU A 74 -3.41 -27.09 -19.59
CA GLU A 74 -2.00 -27.20 -19.22
C GLU A 74 -1.37 -25.82 -19.01
N ALA A 75 -1.59 -24.87 -19.95
CA ALA A 75 -1.11 -23.49 -19.80
C ALA A 75 -1.62 -22.83 -18.52
N ARG A 76 -2.92 -23.00 -18.20
CA ARG A 76 -3.53 -22.44 -16.98
C ARG A 76 -3.01 -23.09 -15.71
N LEU A 77 -2.74 -24.40 -15.74
CA LEU A 77 -2.14 -25.11 -14.62
C LEU A 77 -0.73 -24.62 -14.33
N PHE A 78 0.07 -24.37 -15.38
CA PHE A 78 1.40 -23.81 -15.25
C PHE A 78 1.38 -22.42 -14.57
N ASP A 79 0.62 -21.46 -15.13
CA ASP A 79 0.46 -20.12 -14.55
C ASP A 79 -0.01 -20.19 -13.09
N SER A 80 -0.96 -21.10 -12.81
CA SER A 80 -1.51 -21.23 -11.47
C SER A 80 -0.58 -21.90 -10.48
N ALA A 81 0.33 -22.78 -10.93
CA ALA A 81 1.36 -23.35 -10.08
C ALA A 81 2.34 -22.26 -9.64
N GLU A 82 2.71 -21.36 -10.55
CA GLU A 82 3.54 -20.21 -10.25
C GLU A 82 2.91 -19.29 -9.20
N MET A 83 1.63 -18.94 -9.38
CA MET A 83 0.88 -18.14 -8.41
C MET A 83 0.77 -18.83 -7.05
N ARG A 84 0.56 -20.15 -7.02
CA ARG A 84 0.50 -20.93 -5.77
C ARG A 84 1.83 -20.94 -5.02
N ALA A 85 2.95 -21.07 -5.73
CA ALA A 85 4.27 -21.02 -5.12
C ALA A 85 4.50 -19.67 -4.44
N LEU A 86 4.22 -18.56 -5.14
CA LEU A 86 4.32 -17.22 -4.56
C LEU A 86 3.38 -17.06 -3.34
N ALA A 87 2.14 -17.54 -3.46
CA ALA A 87 1.16 -17.48 -2.38
C ALA A 87 1.61 -18.26 -1.13
N ALA A 88 2.29 -19.40 -1.30
CA ALA A 88 2.83 -20.20 -0.21
C ALA A 88 3.92 -19.43 0.56
N ASP A 89 4.87 -18.81 -0.16
CA ASP A 89 5.94 -18.01 0.46
C ASP A 89 5.37 -16.80 1.20
N VAL A 90 4.42 -16.09 0.57
CA VAL A 90 3.71 -14.98 1.20
C VAL A 90 2.94 -15.43 2.44
N GLN A 91 2.35 -16.62 2.43
CA GLN A 91 1.68 -17.18 3.61
C GLN A 91 2.66 -17.40 4.77
N VAL A 92 3.88 -17.86 4.51
CA VAL A 92 4.93 -18.00 5.54
C VAL A 92 5.28 -16.64 6.13
N LEU A 93 5.56 -15.64 5.29
CA LEU A 93 5.87 -14.27 5.73
C LEU A 93 4.73 -13.67 6.57
N ARG A 94 3.49 -13.83 6.13
CA ARG A 94 2.30 -13.35 6.87
C ARG A 94 2.17 -14.01 8.24
N LYS A 95 2.37 -15.33 8.33
CA LYS A 95 2.36 -16.05 9.60
C LYS A 95 3.50 -15.61 10.52
N ALA A 96 4.63 -15.20 9.95
CA ALA A 96 5.79 -14.69 10.69
C ALA A 96 5.62 -13.23 11.17
N GLY A 97 4.56 -12.53 10.74
CA GLY A 97 4.24 -11.18 11.21
C GLY A 97 4.67 -10.05 10.29
N PHE A 98 4.98 -10.34 9.02
CA PHE A 98 5.13 -9.31 7.99
C PHE A 98 3.79 -8.62 7.75
N ALA A 99 3.84 -7.31 7.47
CA ALA A 99 2.70 -6.51 7.06
C ALA A 99 2.10 -7.07 5.78
N ALA A 100 0.78 -7.27 5.77
CA ALA A 100 0.05 -7.64 4.58
C ALA A 100 -1.29 -6.90 4.50
N ALA A 101 -1.70 -6.61 3.28
CA ALA A 101 -3.03 -6.14 2.95
C ALA A 101 -4.03 -7.30 2.97
N ASP A 102 -5.30 -6.98 3.23
CA ASP A 102 -6.37 -7.93 2.99
C ASP A 102 -6.58 -8.16 1.48
N ASN A 103 -7.45 -9.11 1.14
CA ASN A 103 -7.64 -9.50 -0.26
C ASN A 103 -8.19 -8.35 -1.13
N SER A 104 -9.19 -7.63 -0.61
CA SER A 104 -9.80 -6.51 -1.33
C SER A 104 -8.80 -5.39 -1.58
N SER A 105 -8.00 -5.04 -0.57
CA SER A 105 -6.98 -3.99 -0.68
C SER A 105 -5.83 -4.40 -1.58
N ALA A 106 -5.33 -5.63 -1.46
CA ALA A 106 -4.27 -6.16 -2.32
C ALA A 106 -4.68 -6.17 -3.80
N LEU A 107 -5.91 -6.61 -4.10
CA LEU A 107 -6.41 -6.64 -5.49
C LEU A 107 -6.76 -5.24 -6.02
N THR A 108 -7.19 -4.33 -5.16
CA THR A 108 -7.33 -2.91 -5.53
C THR A 108 -5.97 -2.32 -5.90
N LEU A 109 -4.93 -2.55 -5.09
CA LEU A 109 -3.56 -2.11 -5.39
C LEU A 109 -3.01 -2.76 -6.66
N ALA A 110 -3.26 -4.06 -6.87
CA ALA A 110 -2.89 -4.76 -8.11
C ALA A 110 -3.58 -4.15 -9.34
N THR A 111 -4.82 -3.71 -9.19
CA THR A 111 -5.56 -3.01 -10.24
C THR A 111 -4.91 -1.66 -10.58
N LEU A 112 -4.54 -0.89 -9.56
CA LEU A 112 -3.80 0.38 -9.75
C LEU A 112 -2.41 0.17 -10.36
N PHE A 113 -1.71 -0.90 -9.96
CA PHE A 113 -0.44 -1.31 -10.55
C PHE A 113 -0.59 -1.63 -12.04
N ASN A 114 -1.57 -2.49 -12.40
CA ASN A 114 -1.85 -2.84 -13.80
C ASN A 114 -2.24 -1.62 -14.65
N ALA A 115 -2.91 -0.64 -14.05
CA ALA A 115 -3.25 0.63 -14.69
C ALA A 115 -2.06 1.61 -14.80
N GLY A 116 -0.87 1.24 -14.29
CA GLY A 116 0.33 2.06 -14.37
C GLY A 116 0.36 3.24 -13.39
N ILE A 117 -0.49 3.27 -12.37
CA ILE A 117 -0.54 4.39 -11.41
C ILE A 117 0.84 4.62 -10.76
N PHE A 118 1.47 3.55 -10.29
CA PHE A 118 2.74 3.63 -9.57
C PHE A 118 3.93 3.94 -10.47
N SER A 119 3.91 3.51 -11.74
CA SER A 119 4.98 3.84 -12.70
C SER A 119 4.90 5.28 -13.23
N HIS A 120 3.80 5.98 -13.00
CA HIS A 120 3.56 7.31 -13.56
C HIS A 120 3.38 8.42 -12.51
N GLY A 121 3.90 8.23 -11.29
CA GLY A 121 3.95 9.26 -10.26
C GLY A 121 2.92 9.11 -9.13
N GLY A 122 2.17 8.01 -9.11
CA GLY A 122 1.40 7.60 -7.95
C GLY A 122 2.30 6.97 -6.88
N VAL A 123 2.10 7.35 -5.62
CA VAL A 123 2.87 6.88 -4.47
C VAL A 123 1.89 6.33 -3.44
N LEU A 124 2.05 5.08 -3.03
CA LEU A 124 1.28 4.54 -1.92
C LEU A 124 1.77 5.17 -0.63
N VAL A 125 0.88 5.84 0.09
CA VAL A 125 1.17 6.46 1.39
C VAL A 125 0.29 5.85 2.48
N GLY A 126 0.15 6.54 3.61
CA GLY A 126 -0.79 6.12 4.65
C GLY A 126 -0.37 4.86 5.40
N SER A 127 -1.34 4.11 5.91
CA SER A 127 -1.04 2.96 6.76
C SER A 127 -0.34 1.87 5.95
N HIS A 128 -0.88 1.43 4.80
CA HIS A 128 -0.27 0.36 3.99
C HIS A 128 1.21 0.62 3.67
N ALA A 129 1.58 1.86 3.36
CA ALA A 129 2.97 2.26 3.16
C ALA A 129 3.82 2.05 4.42
N SER A 130 3.34 2.47 5.60
CA SER A 130 4.04 2.23 6.87
C SER A 130 4.36 0.75 7.09
N GLY A 131 3.41 -0.15 6.80
CA GLY A 131 3.64 -1.59 6.92
C GLY A 131 4.67 -2.11 5.91
N ALA A 132 4.61 -1.65 4.66
CA ALA A 132 5.56 -2.04 3.62
C ALA A 132 6.99 -1.56 3.92
N LEU A 133 7.13 -0.34 4.43
CA LEU A 133 8.42 0.21 4.85
C LEU A 133 9.03 -0.56 6.02
N LEU A 134 8.20 -1.00 6.98
CA LEU A 134 8.67 -1.85 8.07
C LEU A 134 9.10 -3.23 7.57
N ASN A 135 8.37 -3.82 6.63
CA ASN A 135 8.80 -5.06 5.98
C ASN A 135 10.16 -4.91 5.28
N SER A 136 10.38 -3.83 4.52
CA SER A 136 11.66 -3.59 3.85
C SER A 136 12.83 -3.34 4.80
N LEU A 137 12.55 -2.81 6.01
CA LEU A 137 13.54 -2.67 7.08
C LEU A 137 13.74 -3.96 7.89
N GLY A 138 12.99 -5.03 7.58
CA GLY A 138 13.03 -6.30 8.31
C GLY A 138 12.38 -6.22 9.70
N VAL A 139 11.53 -5.23 9.97
CA VAL A 139 10.91 -4.99 11.27
C VAL A 139 9.56 -5.68 11.36
N ARG A 140 9.40 -6.47 12.42
CA ARG A 140 8.15 -7.11 12.80
C ARG A 140 7.15 -6.09 13.33
N LEU A 141 5.93 -6.15 12.81
CA LEU A 141 4.84 -5.33 13.29
C LEU A 141 4.34 -5.78 14.68
N PRO A 142 3.81 -4.83 15.49
CA PRO A 142 3.01 -5.18 16.65
C PRO A 142 1.76 -5.97 16.23
N ALA A 143 1.24 -6.80 17.14
CA ALA A 143 0.00 -7.54 16.91
C ALA A 143 -1.16 -6.58 16.56
N ASN A 144 -2.05 -6.99 15.63
CA ASN A 144 -3.26 -6.28 15.18
C ASN A 144 -3.07 -5.14 14.17
N TYR A 145 -2.00 -5.14 13.38
CA TYR A 145 -1.91 -4.26 12.21
C TYR A 145 -2.99 -4.61 11.18
N ARG A 146 -4.02 -3.75 11.07
CA ARG A 146 -5.06 -3.78 10.04
C ARG A 146 -5.34 -2.36 9.57
N THR A 147 -5.52 -2.20 8.27
CA THR A 147 -5.93 -0.94 7.65
C THR A 147 -6.80 -1.27 6.46
N GLU A 148 -7.87 -0.49 6.32
CA GLU A 148 -8.88 -0.62 5.27
C GLU A 148 -8.84 0.60 4.33
N ASP A 149 -7.98 1.58 4.64
CA ASP A 149 -7.75 2.77 3.82
C ASP A 149 -6.51 2.56 2.93
N ILE A 150 -6.69 2.79 1.63
CA ILE A 150 -5.62 2.94 0.64
C ILE A 150 -5.47 4.43 0.35
N ASP A 151 -4.30 4.98 0.63
CA ASP A 151 -4.00 6.38 0.37
C ASP A 151 -3.01 6.48 -0.80
N ILE A 152 -3.42 7.10 -1.92
CA ILE A 152 -2.57 7.31 -3.09
C ILE A 152 -2.17 8.78 -3.18
N GLY A 153 -0.89 9.04 -2.98
CA GLY A 153 -0.25 10.35 -3.13
C GLY A 153 0.28 10.60 -4.54
N SER A 154 0.47 11.88 -4.87
CA SER A 154 1.21 12.34 -6.04
C SER A 154 1.77 13.74 -5.76
N THR A 155 2.83 14.16 -6.47
CA THR A 155 3.35 15.55 -6.45
C THR A 155 2.39 16.59 -7.07
N GLY A 156 1.24 16.14 -7.60
CA GLY A 156 0.23 16.97 -8.27
C GLY A 156 -0.02 16.55 -9.72
N SER A 157 0.71 15.54 -10.22
CA SER A 157 0.50 14.95 -11.53
C SER A 157 0.77 13.46 -11.47
N ILE A 158 -0.16 12.65 -11.96
CA ILE A 158 0.11 11.26 -12.30
C ILE A 158 0.03 11.19 -13.82
N SER A 159 1.19 11.01 -14.44
CA SER A 159 1.39 10.99 -15.90
C SER A 159 0.90 9.68 -16.52
N VAL A 160 -0.24 9.16 -16.07
CA VAL A 160 -0.72 7.87 -16.54
C VAL A 160 -1.21 8.03 -17.98
N ALA A 161 -0.86 7.09 -18.84
CA ALA A 161 -1.61 6.84 -20.06
C ALA A 161 -2.93 6.11 -19.71
N ILE A 162 -3.82 6.76 -18.94
CA ILE A 162 -5.21 6.30 -18.86
C ILE A 162 -5.83 6.64 -20.21
N PRO A 163 -6.45 5.68 -20.91
CA PRO A 163 -7.22 5.98 -22.11
C PRO A 163 -8.15 7.16 -21.86
N GLU A 164 -8.22 8.09 -22.80
CA GLU A 164 -8.95 9.35 -22.60
C GLU A 164 -10.42 9.14 -22.25
N ASP A 165 -11.01 7.96 -22.41
CA ASP A 165 -12.39 7.64 -22.05
C ASP A 165 -12.58 7.14 -20.61
N ARG A 166 -11.51 6.88 -19.85
CA ARG A 166 -11.60 6.24 -18.53
C ARG A 166 -11.32 7.19 -17.35
N SER A 167 -12.07 7.02 -16.26
CA SER A 167 -11.85 7.72 -14.98
C SER A 167 -11.10 6.83 -13.97
N PHE A 168 -10.57 7.44 -12.89
CA PHE A 168 -10.00 6.68 -11.76
C PHE A 168 -11.01 5.73 -11.13
N LEU A 169 -12.29 6.13 -11.06
CA LEU A 169 -13.35 5.27 -10.57
C LEU A 169 -13.53 4.02 -11.45
N ASP A 170 -13.42 4.17 -12.76
CA ASP A 170 -13.49 3.02 -13.68
C ASP A 170 -12.32 2.08 -13.44
N ILE A 171 -11.11 2.61 -13.21
CA ILE A 171 -9.93 1.79 -12.88
C ILE A 171 -10.19 1.01 -11.60
N LEU A 172 -10.67 1.66 -10.54
CA LEU A 172 -10.98 0.97 -9.29
C LEU A 172 -12.00 -0.17 -9.49
N ARG A 173 -12.98 0.01 -10.38
CA ARG A 173 -14.01 -0.99 -10.69
C ARG A 173 -13.47 -2.20 -11.46
N ASP A 174 -12.32 -2.11 -12.12
CA ASP A 174 -11.67 -3.27 -12.77
C ASP A 174 -11.26 -4.35 -11.77
N SER A 175 -11.11 -3.99 -10.49
CA SER A 175 -10.91 -4.94 -9.39
C SER A 175 -12.09 -5.91 -9.21
N GLY A 176 -13.24 -5.62 -9.82
CA GLY A 176 -14.52 -6.32 -9.59
C GLY A 176 -15.22 -5.89 -8.30
N ILE A 177 -14.70 -4.88 -7.59
CA ILE A 177 -15.31 -4.30 -6.40
C ILE A 177 -16.19 -3.11 -6.81
N PRO A 178 -17.44 -3.00 -6.30
CA PRO A 178 -18.34 -1.91 -6.64
C PRO A 178 -17.96 -0.62 -5.91
N PHE A 179 -16.93 0.08 -6.40
CA PHE A 179 -16.55 1.40 -5.90
C PHE A 179 -17.54 2.50 -6.32
N LEU A 180 -17.70 3.47 -5.42
CA LEU A 180 -18.51 4.67 -5.57
C LEU A 180 -17.73 5.87 -5.04
N GLU A 181 -17.96 7.04 -5.60
CA GLU A 181 -17.48 8.30 -5.02
C GLU A 181 -18.16 8.58 -3.68
N VAL A 182 -17.43 9.20 -2.77
CA VAL A 182 -17.93 9.63 -1.46
C VAL A 182 -18.26 11.12 -1.54
N PRO A 183 -19.55 11.51 -1.45
CA PRO A 183 -19.92 12.92 -1.48
C PRO A 183 -19.29 13.68 -0.31
N GLU A 184 -18.81 14.89 -0.58
CA GLU A 184 -18.36 15.84 0.45
C GLU A 184 -19.54 16.40 1.24
N LEU A 185 -19.27 16.96 2.43
CA LEU A 185 -20.29 17.65 3.23
C LEU A 185 -20.95 18.80 2.46
N ASP A 186 -20.17 19.50 1.65
CA ASP A 186 -20.67 20.44 0.65
C ASP A 186 -20.82 19.70 -0.68
N SER A 187 -22.06 19.41 -1.07
CA SER A 187 -22.38 18.66 -2.30
C SER A 187 -21.95 19.34 -3.60
N ARG A 188 -21.56 20.62 -3.53
CA ARG A 188 -20.98 21.35 -4.68
C ARG A 188 -19.50 21.04 -4.87
N LYS A 189 -18.82 20.47 -3.87
CA LYS A 189 -17.42 20.08 -3.98
C LYS A 189 -17.31 18.68 -4.58
N PRO A 190 -16.34 18.46 -5.48
CA PRO A 190 -16.12 17.14 -6.05
C PRO A 190 -15.53 16.19 -5.01
N SER A 191 -15.82 14.89 -5.17
CA SER A 191 -15.32 13.83 -4.30
C SER A 191 -13.81 13.64 -4.45
N THR A 192 -13.11 13.44 -3.33
CA THR A 192 -11.69 13.06 -3.29
C THR A 192 -11.45 11.62 -2.82
N SER A 193 -12.54 10.91 -2.49
CA SER A 193 -12.51 9.61 -1.85
C SER A 193 -13.45 8.64 -2.55
N PHE A 194 -13.07 7.37 -2.59
CA PHE A 194 -13.85 6.31 -3.22
C PHE A 194 -14.06 5.18 -2.22
N LYS A 195 -15.29 4.72 -2.06
CA LYS A 195 -15.64 3.67 -1.10
C LYS A 195 -16.22 2.44 -1.79
N ALA A 196 -15.76 1.27 -1.37
CA ALA A 196 -16.34 0.01 -1.81
C ALA A 196 -17.73 -0.19 -1.19
N ARG A 197 -18.76 -0.38 -2.01
CA ARG A 197 -20.13 -0.58 -1.52
C ARG A 197 -20.23 -1.85 -0.67
N GLY A 198 -20.73 -1.70 0.57
CA GLY A 198 -20.91 -2.82 1.49
C GLY A 198 -19.60 -3.35 2.11
N GLN A 199 -18.49 -2.65 1.94
CA GLN A 199 -17.20 -2.97 2.55
C GLN A 199 -16.63 -1.72 3.24
N PRO A 200 -15.73 -1.89 4.22
CA PRO A 200 -15.07 -0.75 4.85
C PRO A 200 -13.96 -0.14 3.99
N LEU A 201 -13.52 -0.83 2.93
CA LEU A 201 -12.44 -0.40 2.04
C LEU A 201 -12.69 0.97 1.41
N LYS A 202 -11.71 1.86 1.56
CA LYS A 202 -11.71 3.21 1.00
C LYS A 202 -10.40 3.50 0.27
N VAL A 203 -10.48 4.30 -0.79
CA VAL A 203 -9.33 4.83 -1.53
C VAL A 203 -9.38 6.34 -1.50
N ASP A 204 -8.32 6.99 -1.01
CA ASP A 204 -8.16 8.44 -1.01
C ASP A 204 -7.09 8.88 -2.01
N LEU A 205 -7.34 9.97 -2.72
CA LEU A 205 -6.34 10.65 -3.55
C LEU A 205 -5.81 11.87 -2.80
N LEU A 206 -4.48 11.98 -2.70
CA LEU A 206 -3.79 12.99 -1.89
C LEU A 206 -2.72 13.72 -2.72
N VAL A 207 -2.60 15.03 -2.52
CA VAL A 207 -1.61 15.88 -3.20
C VAL A 207 -1.06 16.96 -2.28
N PRO A 208 0.06 17.63 -2.61
CA PRO A 208 0.53 18.80 -1.89
C PRO A 208 -0.52 19.92 -1.80
N GLY A 209 -0.76 20.40 -0.59
CA GLY A 209 -1.68 21.49 -0.29
C GLY A 209 -1.24 22.27 0.93
N THR A 210 -2.21 22.97 1.53
CA THR A 210 -2.03 23.81 2.72
C THR A 210 -2.85 23.24 3.87
N GLU A 211 -2.74 23.85 5.06
CA GLU A 211 -3.58 23.49 6.21
C GLU A 211 -5.07 23.78 6.01
N ALA A 212 -5.47 24.36 4.87
CA ALA A 212 -6.86 24.54 4.48
C ALA A 212 -7.53 23.28 3.90
N TYR A 213 -6.76 22.19 3.68
CA TYR A 213 -7.27 20.91 3.16
C TYR A 213 -8.07 21.06 1.86
N GLU A 214 -7.49 21.77 0.89
CA GLU A 214 -8.14 22.15 -0.37
C GLU A 214 -8.46 20.94 -1.25
N THR A 215 -9.55 20.99 -2.00
CA THR A 215 -9.82 20.02 -3.07
C THR A 215 -9.08 20.45 -4.34
N LYS A 216 -8.23 19.59 -4.88
CA LYS A 216 -7.41 19.88 -6.07
C LYS A 216 -7.74 18.91 -7.21
N PRO A 217 -7.86 19.38 -8.46
CA PRO A 217 -8.13 18.49 -9.58
C PRO A 217 -6.90 17.64 -9.93
N LEU A 218 -7.15 16.40 -10.35
CA LEU A 218 -6.20 15.53 -11.03
C LEU A 218 -6.79 15.18 -12.41
N PRO A 219 -6.63 16.07 -13.42
CA PRO A 219 -7.31 15.93 -14.70
C PRO A 219 -7.02 14.61 -15.42
N GLN A 220 -5.78 14.10 -15.32
CA GLN A 220 -5.36 12.84 -15.94
C GLN A 220 -6.11 11.63 -15.38
N LEU A 221 -6.57 11.74 -14.13
CA LEU A 221 -7.36 10.71 -13.45
C LEU A 221 -8.87 10.97 -13.55
N ARG A 222 -9.29 12.11 -14.10
CA ARG A 222 -10.68 12.61 -14.05
C ARG A 222 -11.26 12.54 -12.63
N ALA A 223 -10.43 12.92 -11.65
CA ALA A 223 -10.75 12.84 -10.24
C ALA A 223 -10.24 14.10 -9.52
N HIS A 224 -10.54 14.19 -8.23
CA HIS A 224 -10.00 15.22 -7.36
C HIS A 224 -9.26 14.56 -6.20
N ALA A 225 -8.35 15.30 -5.59
CA ALA A 225 -7.54 14.88 -4.47
C ALA A 225 -7.60 15.90 -3.34
N THR A 226 -7.37 15.44 -2.13
CA THR A 226 -7.23 16.30 -0.96
C THR A 226 -5.81 16.85 -0.89
N GLY A 227 -5.68 18.17 -0.88
CA GLY A 227 -4.44 18.89 -0.65
C GLY A 227 -4.04 18.81 0.82
N LEU A 228 -2.86 18.25 1.11
CA LEU A 228 -2.35 18.11 2.47
C LEU A 228 -1.09 18.98 2.69
N PRO A 229 -0.98 19.67 3.84
CA PRO A 229 0.23 20.41 4.20
C PRO A 229 1.42 19.46 4.38
N TYR A 230 2.63 19.92 4.04
CA TYR A 230 3.87 19.14 4.12
C TYR A 230 3.91 17.84 3.29
N PHE A 231 2.87 17.56 2.49
CA PHE A 231 2.78 16.33 1.73
C PHE A 231 3.79 16.25 0.59
N ARG A 232 4.23 17.40 0.06
CA ARG A 232 5.30 17.45 -0.96
C ARG A 232 6.58 16.79 -0.45
N TYR A 233 6.98 17.09 0.79
CA TYR A 233 8.15 16.50 1.44
C TYR A 233 8.08 14.96 1.46
N LEU A 234 6.89 14.41 1.76
CA LEU A 234 6.64 12.97 1.80
C LEU A 234 6.75 12.30 0.43
N VAL A 235 6.11 12.86 -0.60
CA VAL A 235 6.00 12.21 -1.92
C VAL A 235 7.13 12.55 -2.88
N THR A 236 8.12 13.32 -2.44
CA THR A 236 9.33 13.60 -3.21
C THR A 236 10.28 12.41 -3.15
N SER A 237 10.86 12.06 -4.29
CA SER A 237 11.82 10.95 -4.45
C SER A 237 11.32 9.60 -3.91
N PRO A 238 10.18 9.09 -4.42
CA PRO A 238 9.66 7.81 -3.97
C PRO A 238 10.59 6.66 -4.34
N VAL A 239 10.59 5.61 -3.53
CA VAL A 239 11.38 4.40 -3.70
C VAL A 239 10.48 3.20 -4.05
N PRO A 240 10.97 2.19 -4.79
CA PRO A 240 10.23 0.96 -5.03
C PRO A 240 9.91 0.23 -3.71
N GLY A 241 8.73 -0.37 -3.63
CA GLY A 241 8.32 -1.18 -2.49
C GLY A 241 7.28 -2.23 -2.88
N PHE A 242 6.88 -3.05 -1.90
CA PHE A 242 6.01 -4.20 -2.16
C PHE A 242 4.94 -4.37 -1.10
N ILE A 243 3.71 -4.61 -1.55
CA ILE A 243 2.58 -4.94 -0.68
C ILE A 243 2.33 -6.43 -0.76
N LEU A 244 2.48 -7.11 0.37
CA LEU A 244 2.08 -8.51 0.51
C LEU A 244 0.56 -8.60 0.61
N GLY A 245 -0.06 -9.40 -0.25
CA GLY A 245 -1.47 -9.76 -0.18
C GLY A 245 -1.67 -11.17 0.38
N LYS A 246 -2.86 -11.76 0.21
CA LYS A 246 -3.09 -13.16 0.59
C LYS A 246 -2.34 -14.13 -0.32
N GLU A 247 -2.39 -13.88 -1.63
CA GLU A 247 -1.92 -14.73 -2.72
C GLU A 247 -1.10 -13.94 -3.76
N HIS A 248 -0.86 -12.66 -3.49
CA HIS A 248 -0.25 -11.71 -4.42
C HIS A 248 0.86 -10.93 -3.72
N VAL A 249 1.78 -10.38 -4.51
CA VAL A 249 2.73 -9.36 -4.09
C VAL A 249 2.66 -8.25 -5.11
N VAL A 250 2.32 -7.04 -4.66
CA VAL A 250 2.06 -5.92 -5.55
C VAL A 250 3.23 -4.94 -5.48
N PRO A 251 3.98 -4.72 -6.58
CA PRO A 251 4.95 -3.64 -6.66
C PRO A 251 4.25 -2.28 -6.58
N VAL A 252 4.80 -1.38 -5.77
CA VAL A 252 4.28 -0.02 -5.56
C VAL A 252 5.45 0.96 -5.46
N MET A 253 5.16 2.25 -5.54
CA MET A 253 6.09 3.29 -5.11
C MET A 253 5.73 3.73 -3.70
N LEU A 254 6.72 3.84 -2.82
CA LEU A 254 6.58 4.26 -1.43
C LEU A 254 7.37 5.56 -1.20
N PRO A 255 7.02 6.37 -0.20
CA PRO A 255 7.91 7.41 0.30
C PRO A 255 9.23 6.83 0.79
N ASP A 256 10.28 7.64 0.76
CA ASP A 256 11.50 7.34 1.52
C ASP A 256 11.14 7.08 3.01
N PRO A 257 11.69 6.02 3.64
CA PRO A 257 11.30 5.64 5.01
C PRO A 257 11.64 6.69 6.06
N ALA A 258 12.74 7.43 5.91
CA ALA A 258 13.13 8.48 6.85
C ALA A 258 12.20 9.69 6.72
N ARG A 259 11.92 10.13 5.49
CA ARG A 259 10.91 11.17 5.20
C ARG A 259 9.53 10.76 5.71
N PHE A 260 9.14 9.50 5.54
CA PHE A 260 7.88 8.99 6.08
C PHE A 260 7.81 9.12 7.60
N ALA A 261 8.87 8.76 8.31
CA ALA A 261 8.94 8.84 9.76
C ALA A 261 8.83 10.28 10.26
N LEU A 262 9.59 11.22 9.67
CA LEU A 262 9.54 12.63 10.03
C LEU A 262 8.19 13.26 9.66
N HIS A 263 7.61 12.91 8.51
CA HIS A 263 6.27 13.37 8.14
C HIS A 263 5.18 12.86 9.09
N LYS A 264 5.33 11.65 9.67
CA LYS A 264 4.41 11.17 10.71
C LYS A 264 4.47 12.02 11.98
N LEU A 265 5.64 12.52 12.36
CA LEU A 265 5.77 13.48 13.46
C LEU A 265 5.00 14.77 13.14
N ILE A 266 5.19 15.34 11.94
CA ILE A 266 4.47 16.54 11.46
C ILE A 266 2.95 16.32 11.54
N VAL A 267 2.44 15.27 10.89
CA VAL A 267 0.99 14.97 10.82
C VAL A 267 0.39 14.77 12.21
N SER A 268 1.14 14.23 13.16
CA SER A 268 0.66 14.07 14.54
C SER A 268 0.35 15.40 15.24
N THR A 269 0.96 16.51 14.80
CA THR A 269 0.69 17.87 15.31
C THR A 269 -0.50 18.55 14.64
N LEU A 270 -0.90 18.07 13.46
CA LEU A 270 -2.03 18.59 12.68
C LEU A 270 -3.36 17.92 13.03
N ARG A 271 -3.33 16.88 13.87
CA ARG A 271 -4.55 16.21 14.33
C ARG A 271 -5.27 17.11 15.35
N ASP A 272 -6.55 17.34 15.12
CA ASP A 272 -7.46 17.92 16.11
C ASP A 272 -7.41 17.13 17.44
N PRO A 273 -7.59 17.78 18.62
CA PRO A 273 -7.60 17.10 19.92
C PRO A 273 -8.56 15.92 20.02
N SER A 274 -9.70 15.95 19.32
CA SER A 274 -10.64 14.81 19.24
C SER A 274 -10.03 13.56 18.59
N ARG A 275 -8.90 13.71 17.90
CA ARG A 275 -8.13 12.65 17.22
C ARG A 275 -6.80 12.35 17.93
N ALA A 276 -6.71 12.62 19.25
CA ALA A 276 -5.52 12.35 20.05
C ALA A 276 -4.98 10.90 19.89
N LEU A 277 -5.87 9.90 19.84
CA LEU A 277 -5.47 8.50 19.61
C LEU A 277 -4.81 8.29 18.24
N LYS A 278 -5.24 9.00 17.20
CA LYS A 278 -4.61 8.95 15.87
C LYS A 278 -3.25 9.66 15.90
N ALA A 279 -3.14 10.77 16.62
CA ALA A 279 -1.88 11.48 16.81
C ALA A 279 -0.84 10.60 17.54
N ASP A 280 -1.25 9.89 18.60
CA ASP A 280 -0.39 8.92 19.29
C ASP A 280 0.00 7.75 18.38
N LYS A 281 -0.93 7.24 17.56
CA LYS A 281 -0.62 6.22 16.55
C LYS A 281 0.45 6.71 15.58
N ASP A 282 0.30 7.93 15.05
CA ASP A 282 1.26 8.53 14.11
C ASP A 282 2.65 8.70 14.79
N ARG A 283 2.70 9.17 16.05
CA ARG A 283 3.95 9.25 16.84
C ARG A 283 4.60 7.89 17.10
N ARG A 284 3.83 6.87 17.47
CA ARG A 284 4.37 5.51 17.67
C ARG A 284 4.91 4.93 16.36
N GLN A 285 4.24 5.15 15.24
CA GLN A 285 4.74 4.73 13.92
C GLN A 285 6.07 5.43 13.58
N ALA A 286 6.17 6.74 13.81
CA ALA A 286 7.41 7.48 13.62
C ALA A 286 8.53 6.92 14.50
N ALA A 287 8.28 6.72 15.80
CA ALA A 287 9.27 6.20 16.74
C ALA A 287 9.80 4.82 16.32
N VAL A 288 8.94 3.91 15.87
CA VAL A 288 9.37 2.56 15.41
C VAL A 288 10.22 2.64 14.14
N LEU A 289 9.86 3.51 13.19
CA LEU A 289 10.66 3.69 11.97
C LEU A 289 12.01 4.36 12.27
N ILE A 290 12.02 5.40 13.10
CA ILE A 290 13.25 6.08 13.54
C ILE A 290 14.17 5.07 14.25
N GLU A 291 13.63 4.25 15.14
CA GLU A 291 14.39 3.21 15.83
C GLU A 291 15.07 2.25 14.84
N ALA A 292 14.31 1.72 13.89
CA ALA A 292 14.81 0.80 12.89
C ALA A 292 15.86 1.44 11.95
N LEU A 293 15.61 2.69 11.54
CA LEU A 293 16.52 3.44 10.68
C LEU A 293 17.81 3.82 11.42
N THR A 294 17.74 4.18 12.69
CA THR A 294 18.95 4.52 13.45
C THR A 294 19.87 3.30 13.63
N GLU A 295 19.31 2.09 13.65
CA GLU A 295 20.07 0.84 13.72
C GLU A 295 20.74 0.48 12.39
N ARG A 296 20.06 0.67 11.25
CA ARG A 296 20.51 0.17 9.95
C ARG A 296 21.00 1.24 8.97
N PHE A 297 20.40 2.42 9.00
CA PHE A 297 20.56 3.51 8.01
C PHE A 297 20.51 4.90 8.67
N PRO A 298 21.37 5.21 9.66
CA PRO A 298 21.31 6.48 10.40
C PRO A 298 21.47 7.71 9.49
N ASP A 299 22.31 7.62 8.45
CA ASP A 299 22.54 8.73 7.52
C ASP A 299 21.29 9.14 6.74
N TRP A 300 20.34 8.22 6.52
CA TRP A 300 19.08 8.52 5.83
C TRP A 300 18.19 9.43 6.68
N LEU A 301 18.22 9.27 8.00
CA LEU A 301 17.50 10.13 8.93
C LEU A 301 18.07 11.54 8.95
N THR A 302 19.41 11.68 8.98
CA THR A 302 20.08 12.97 8.92
C THR A 302 19.72 13.71 7.63
N ALA A 303 19.89 13.06 6.48
CA ALA A 303 19.56 13.65 5.18
C ALA A 303 18.09 14.08 5.10
N ALA A 304 17.17 13.24 5.58
CA ALA A 304 15.75 13.57 5.59
C ALA A 304 15.42 14.74 6.54
N ALA A 305 16.11 14.87 7.67
CA ALA A 305 15.93 15.97 8.61
C ALA A 305 16.49 17.30 8.07
N ASP A 306 17.59 17.25 7.32
CA ASP A 306 18.16 18.42 6.65
C ASP A 306 17.19 18.97 5.58
N ASP A 307 16.50 18.08 4.87
CA ASP A 307 15.51 18.41 3.84
C ASP A 307 14.17 18.94 4.40
N LEU A 308 13.99 19.03 5.72
CA LEU A 308 12.77 19.59 6.30
C LEU A 308 12.67 21.10 6.01
N GLU A 309 11.49 21.50 5.54
CA GLU A 309 11.11 22.91 5.45
C GLU A 309 11.15 23.55 6.85
N GLU A 310 11.59 24.81 6.94
CA GLU A 310 11.74 25.53 8.21
C GLU A 310 10.48 25.50 9.07
N SER A 311 9.32 25.71 8.44
CA SER A 311 8.01 25.69 9.11
C SER A 311 7.62 24.32 9.70
N ALA A 312 8.29 23.23 9.31
CA ALA A 312 8.08 21.90 9.83
C ALA A 312 8.95 21.59 11.06
N ARG A 313 10.09 22.25 11.24
CA ARG A 313 11.10 21.92 12.27
C ARG A 313 10.51 21.98 13.68
N ALA A 314 9.84 23.07 14.04
CA ALA A 314 9.16 23.22 15.33
C ALA A 314 8.09 22.14 15.58
N ARG A 315 7.37 21.72 14.53
CA ARG A 315 6.36 20.65 14.63
C ARG A 315 7.02 19.30 14.89
N VAL A 316 8.09 19.00 14.17
CA VAL A 316 8.88 17.77 14.33
C VAL A 316 9.47 17.70 15.73
N ALA A 317 10.12 18.76 16.20
CA ALA A 317 10.68 18.89 17.56
C ALA A 317 9.64 18.58 18.65
N LEU A 318 8.48 19.27 18.60
CA LEU A 318 7.40 19.07 19.56
C LEU A 318 6.87 17.62 19.54
N ALA A 319 6.67 17.06 18.36
CA ALA A 319 6.17 15.70 18.21
C ALA A 319 7.19 14.64 18.63
N ALA A 320 8.49 14.85 18.38
CA ALA A 320 9.58 13.98 18.79
C ALA A 320 9.67 13.90 20.32
N ALA A 321 9.62 15.06 21.00
CA ALA A 321 9.57 15.12 22.47
C ALA A 321 8.37 14.35 23.05
N ARG A 322 7.20 14.43 22.41
CA ARG A 322 6.02 13.66 22.80
C ARG A 322 6.16 12.17 22.49
N ALA A 323 6.81 11.80 21.40
CA ALA A 323 7.02 10.41 21.00
C ALA A 323 7.96 9.69 21.98
N LEU A 324 8.98 10.36 22.51
CA LEU A 324 9.87 9.83 23.55
C LEU A 324 9.09 9.33 24.79
N ASN A 325 8.05 10.07 25.21
CA ASN A 325 7.20 9.67 26.33
C ASN A 325 6.32 8.44 26.03
N LEU A 326 6.00 8.19 24.76
CA LEU A 326 5.14 7.09 24.32
C LEU A 326 5.92 5.79 24.04
N ALA A 327 7.25 5.87 23.95
CA ALA A 327 8.11 4.76 23.58
C ALA A 327 9.36 4.71 24.50
N PRO A 328 9.20 4.41 25.80
CA PRO A 328 10.33 4.39 26.74
C PRO A 328 11.38 3.32 26.42
N GLY A 329 10.99 2.27 25.66
CA GLY A 329 11.87 1.18 25.26
C GLY A 329 12.67 1.42 23.98
N LEU A 330 12.83 2.66 23.53
CA LEU A 330 13.70 2.98 22.38
C LEU A 330 15.18 2.84 22.75
N SER A 331 16.03 2.52 21.77
CA SER A 331 17.48 2.55 21.93
C SER A 331 18.00 3.96 22.25
N GLU A 332 19.17 4.06 22.89
CA GLU A 332 19.81 5.35 23.20
C GLU A 332 20.01 6.20 21.95
N ARG A 333 20.56 5.61 20.87
CA ARG A 333 20.74 6.31 19.59
C ARG A 333 19.45 6.89 19.02
N ALA A 334 18.34 6.15 19.10
CA ALA A 334 17.05 6.64 18.60
C ALA A 334 16.48 7.76 19.49
N ARG A 335 16.76 7.73 20.79
CA ARG A 335 16.40 8.82 21.71
C ARG A 335 17.24 10.06 21.44
N ASP A 336 18.55 9.90 21.26
CA ASP A 336 19.47 11.00 20.96
C ASP A 336 19.05 11.70 19.66
N PHE A 337 18.82 10.93 18.59
CA PHE A 337 18.33 11.49 17.33
C PHE A 337 17.02 12.30 17.50
N MET A 338 16.05 11.78 18.26
CA MET A 338 14.80 12.51 18.51
C MET A 338 14.96 13.71 19.45
N ALA A 339 15.93 13.68 20.36
CA ALA A 339 16.28 14.83 21.19
C ALA A 339 16.96 15.92 20.36
N ASP A 340 17.84 15.56 19.43
CA ASP A 340 18.54 16.47 18.52
C ASP A 340 17.59 17.17 17.55
N LEU A 341 16.55 16.46 17.07
CA LEU A 341 15.43 17.07 16.35
C LEU A 341 14.74 18.17 17.18
N GLY A 342 14.74 18.03 18.51
CA GLY A 342 14.18 19.00 19.46
C GLY A 342 15.08 20.21 19.71
N ALA A 343 16.40 20.03 19.67
CA ALA A 343 17.38 21.10 19.89
C ALA A 343 17.63 21.97 18.63
N SER A 344 17.27 21.47 17.45
CA SER A 344 17.50 22.13 16.16
C SER A 344 16.29 22.97 15.67
N ALA A 345 15.31 23.24 16.53
CA ALA A 345 14.07 23.96 16.22
C ALA A 345 13.95 25.29 16.97
#